data_AF-A0A7C1KVH2-F1
#
_entry.id   AF-A0A7C1KVH2-F1
#
_cell.length_a   1.000
_cell.length_b   1.000
_cell.length_c   1.000
_cell.angle_alpha   90.00
_cell.angle_beta   90.00
_cell.angle_gamma   90.00
#
_symmetry.space_group_name_H-M   'P 1'
#
loop_
_entity.id
_entity.type
_entity.pdbx_description
1 polymer ?
#
loop_
_entity_poly.entity_id
_entity_poly.type
_entity_poly.pdbx_seq_one_letter_code
_entity_poly.pdbx_strand_id
1 'polypeptide(L)'
;FYVVFVPAIAAATSDTVSSQLGELSNTRPRLITTFEQVEAGTDGAISVVGTIVGLGGASIIAIVGILSETIVSSPLLFLIVVVSGFSGTIVDSLLGATFERKKLIGNDLVNLFSIGAGLLVSVLLYLSMA
;
A
#
# COMPACT_ATOMS: atom_id res chain seq x y z
N PHE A 1 0.79 -11.07 16.49
CA PHE A 1 -0.04 -11.77 15.48
C PHE A 1 -0.92 -10.78 14.73
N TYR A 2 -1.86 -10.08 15.40
CA TYR A 2 -2.81 -9.18 14.73
C TYR A 2 -2.17 -7.94 14.09
N VAL A 3 -1.13 -7.37 14.72
CA VAL A 3 -0.31 -6.25 14.20
C VAL A 3 0.58 -6.62 13.00
N VAL A 4 0.51 -7.85 12.53
CA VAL A 4 1.20 -8.30 11.31
C VAL A 4 0.17 -8.80 10.31
N PHE A 5 -0.79 -9.62 10.76
CA PHE A 5 -1.79 -10.22 9.90
C PHE A 5 -2.68 -9.18 9.18
N VAL A 6 -3.32 -8.28 9.94
CA VAL A 6 -4.25 -7.29 9.35
C VAL A 6 -3.49 -6.26 8.49
N PRO A 7 -2.33 -5.73 8.92
CA PRO A 7 -1.50 -4.86 8.06
C PRO A 7 -1.00 -5.51 6.78
N ALA A 8 -0.66 -6.80 6.76
CA ALA A 8 -0.27 -7.50 5.52
C ALA A 8 -1.43 -7.52 4.51
N ILE A 9 -2.64 -7.86 4.95
CA ILE A 9 -3.83 -7.86 4.11
C ILE A 9 -4.14 -6.42 3.66
N ALA A 10 -3.98 -5.44 4.54
CA ALA A 10 -4.18 -4.03 4.21
C ALA A 10 -3.20 -3.55 3.14
N ALA A 11 -1.93 -3.96 3.21
CA ALA A 11 -0.91 -3.62 2.20
C ALA A 11 -1.25 -4.21 0.84
N ALA A 12 -1.50 -5.52 0.77
CA ALA A 12 -1.86 -6.21 -0.46
C ALA A 12 -3.15 -5.64 -1.08
N THR A 13 -4.15 -5.36 -0.24
CA THR A 13 -5.44 -4.80 -0.70
C THR A 13 -5.26 -3.38 -1.21
N SER A 14 -4.61 -2.51 -0.42
CA SER A 14 -4.34 -1.10 -0.76
C SER A 14 -3.64 -1.00 -2.10
N ASP A 15 -2.62 -1.82 -2.31
CA ASP A 15 -1.87 -1.84 -3.56
C ASP A 15 -2.71 -2.29 -4.76
N THR A 16 -3.42 -3.41 -4.62
CA THR A 16 -4.27 -3.95 -5.69
C THR A 16 -5.37 -2.97 -6.09
N VAL A 17 -6.08 -2.37 -5.12
CA VAL A 17 -7.16 -1.43 -5.48
C VAL A 17 -6.62 -0.11 -6.02
N SER A 18 -5.46 0.33 -5.53
CA SER A 18 -4.78 1.54 -6.01
C SER A 18 -4.39 1.41 -7.48
N SER A 19 -3.79 0.29 -7.88
CA SER A 19 -3.38 0.04 -9.26
C SER A 19 -4.59 -0.16 -10.18
N GLN A 20 -5.50 -1.06 -9.85
CA GLN A 20 -6.66 -1.40 -10.69
C GLN A 20 -7.60 -0.21 -10.91
N LEU A 21 -7.95 0.51 -9.85
CA LEU A 21 -8.85 1.67 -9.97
C LEU A 21 -8.11 2.96 -10.34
N GLY A 22 -6.81 3.02 -10.06
CA GLY A 22 -5.95 4.13 -10.49
C GLY A 22 -5.70 4.14 -11.98
N GLU A 23 -5.60 2.96 -12.61
CA GLU A 23 -5.44 2.79 -14.06
C GLU A 23 -6.71 3.20 -14.83
N LEU A 24 -7.89 3.02 -14.25
CA LEU A 24 -9.18 3.48 -14.80
C LEU A 24 -9.37 5.01 -14.71
N SER A 25 -8.41 5.74 -14.10
CA SER A 25 -8.50 7.19 -13.99
C SER A 25 -8.38 7.87 -15.36
N ASN A 26 -9.27 8.83 -15.63
CA ASN A 26 -9.16 9.72 -16.80
C ASN A 26 -7.97 10.69 -16.71
N THR A 27 -7.24 10.72 -15.59
CA THR A 27 -6.08 11.59 -15.41
C THR A 27 -4.81 10.81 -15.71
N ARG A 28 -3.91 11.39 -16.52
CA ARG A 28 -2.61 10.77 -16.80
C ARG A 28 -1.82 10.55 -15.50
N PRO A 29 -1.40 9.31 -15.20
CA PRO A 29 -0.60 9.03 -14.03
C PRO A 29 0.82 9.59 -14.19
N ARG A 30 1.54 9.65 -13.07
CA ARG A 30 2.91 10.19 -13.01
C ARG A 30 3.84 9.21 -12.31
N LEU A 31 5.09 9.12 -12.73
CA LEU A 31 6.08 8.33 -11.99
C LEU A 31 6.29 8.89 -10.59
N ILE A 32 6.32 8.03 -9.58
CA ILE A 32 6.53 8.46 -8.19
C ILE A 32 7.90 9.11 -7.97
N THR A 33 8.90 8.80 -8.80
CA THR A 33 10.27 9.28 -8.66
C THR A 33 10.54 10.60 -9.35
N THR A 34 10.02 10.81 -10.57
CA THR A 34 10.30 11.99 -11.41
C THR A 34 9.10 12.94 -11.55
N PHE A 35 7.91 12.49 -11.17
CA PHE A 35 6.63 13.16 -11.43
C PHE A 35 6.33 13.44 -12.91
N GLU A 36 7.07 12.80 -13.82
CA GLU A 36 6.78 12.86 -15.26
C GLU A 36 5.52 12.07 -15.58
N GLN A 37 4.72 12.57 -16.52
CA GLN A 37 3.53 11.86 -16.99
C GLN A 37 3.92 10.62 -17.79
N VAL A 38 3.25 9.52 -17.50
CA VAL A 38 3.45 8.24 -18.18
C VAL A 38 2.11 7.64 -18.60
N GLU A 39 2.16 6.59 -19.42
CA GLU A 39 0.97 5.85 -19.84
C GLU A 39 0.38 5.09 -18.64
N ALA A 40 -0.95 4.93 -18.66
CA ALA A 40 -1.64 4.08 -17.70
C ALA A 40 -1.12 2.64 -17.77
N GLY A 41 -0.97 1.99 -16.61
CA GLY A 41 -0.35 0.66 -16.51
C GLY A 41 1.19 0.67 -16.48
N THR A 42 1.84 1.84 -16.43
CA THR A 42 3.30 1.89 -16.23
C THR A 42 3.66 1.55 -14.78
N ASP A 43 4.55 0.57 -14.56
CA ASP A 43 5.03 0.20 -13.22
C ASP A 43 5.60 1.42 -12.47
N GLY A 44 5.20 1.61 -11.22
CA GLY A 44 5.63 2.75 -10.40
C GLY A 44 4.97 4.09 -10.72
N ALA A 45 3.94 4.09 -11.57
CA ALA A 45 3.10 5.27 -11.79
C ALA A 45 2.03 5.40 -10.71
N ILE A 46 1.81 6.63 -10.24
CA ILE A 46 0.79 6.99 -9.27
C ILE A 46 -0.23 7.95 -9.89
N SER A 47 -1.50 7.80 -9.50
CA SER A 47 -2.58 8.72 -9.85
C SER A 47 -3.32 9.17 -8.60
N VAL A 48 -3.94 10.36 -8.64
CA VAL A 48 -4.70 10.89 -7.49
C VAL A 48 -5.82 9.93 -7.08
N VAL A 49 -6.50 9.35 -8.08
CA VAL A 49 -7.56 8.36 -7.85
C VAL A 49 -6.99 7.11 -7.19
N GLY A 50 -5.90 6.56 -7.73
CA GLY A 50 -5.25 5.38 -7.15
C GLY A 50 -4.82 5.60 -5.70
N THR A 51 -4.18 6.73 -5.41
CA THR A 51 -3.76 7.13 -4.06
C THR A 51 -4.93 7.18 -3.07
N ILE A 52 -6.05 7.83 -3.45
CA ILE A 52 -7.24 7.93 -2.60
C ILE A 52 -7.86 6.55 -2.36
N VAL A 53 -7.98 5.75 -3.42
CA VAL A 53 -8.56 4.42 -3.37
C VAL A 53 -7.68 3.47 -2.56
N GLY A 54 -6.35 3.53 -2.68
CA GLY A 54 -5.42 2.75 -1.87
C GLY A 54 -5.57 3.04 -0.38
N LEU A 55 -5.61 4.33 -0.01
CA LEU A 55 -5.89 4.75 1.37
C LEU A 55 -7.25 4.24 1.86
N GLY A 56 -8.27 4.29 0.99
CA GLY A 56 -9.58 3.71 1.24
C GLY A 56 -9.54 2.20 1.45
N GLY A 57 -8.79 1.46 0.62
CA GLY A 57 -8.59 0.02 0.73
C GLY A 57 -7.96 -0.38 2.06
N ALA A 58 -6.88 0.28 2.46
CA ALA A 58 -6.26 0.06 3.77
C ALA A 58 -7.24 0.36 4.92
N SER A 59 -8.03 1.43 4.81
CA SER A 59 -9.05 1.82 5.79
C SER A 59 -10.17 0.79 5.90
N ILE A 60 -10.64 0.23 4.79
CA ILE A 60 -11.64 -0.83 4.78
C ILE A 60 -11.10 -2.07 5.50
N ILE A 61 -9.86 -2.48 5.24
CA ILE A 61 -9.27 -3.64 5.93
C ILE A 61 -9.12 -3.38 7.43
N ALA A 62 -8.75 -2.17 7.84
CA ALA A 62 -8.71 -1.80 9.25
C ALA A 62 -10.11 -1.88 9.91
N ILE A 63 -11.16 -1.39 9.24
CA ILE A 63 -12.55 -1.50 9.71
C ILE A 63 -12.97 -2.96 9.83
N VAL A 64 -12.71 -3.78 8.81
CA VAL A 64 -13.03 -5.21 8.82
C VAL A 64 -12.33 -5.90 9.99
N GLY A 65 -11.05 -5.60 10.23
CA GLY A 65 -10.30 -6.15 11.36
C GLY A 65 -10.89 -5.80 12.73
N ILE A 66 -11.49 -4.61 12.88
CA ILE A 66 -12.20 -4.21 14.10
C ILE A 66 -13.53 -4.95 14.22
N LEU A 67 -14.32 -4.98 13.14
CA LEU A 67 -15.64 -5.62 13.11
C LEU A 67 -15.56 -7.14 13.30
N SER A 68 -14.49 -7.77 12.83
CA SER A 68 -14.20 -9.20 13.03
C SER A 68 -13.51 -9.51 14.36
N GLU A 69 -13.33 -8.51 15.24
CA GLU A 69 -12.63 -8.62 16.52
C GLU A 69 -11.18 -9.16 16.40
N THR A 70 -10.58 -9.08 15.21
CA THR A 70 -9.19 -9.50 14.96
C THR A 70 -8.19 -8.49 15.51
N ILE A 71 -8.54 -7.20 15.50
CA ILE A 71 -7.82 -6.14 16.20
C ILE A 71 -8.74 -5.45 17.21
N VAL A 72 -8.16 -5.01 18.33
CA VAL A 72 -8.91 -4.26 19.34
C VAL A 72 -9.41 -2.95 18.73
N SER A 73 -10.66 -2.60 19.02
CA SER A 73 -11.25 -1.31 18.62
C SER A 73 -10.52 -0.15 19.28
N SER A 74 -9.53 0.38 18.57
CA SER A 74 -8.66 1.45 19.02
C SER A 74 -8.34 2.37 17.84
N PRO A 75 -8.55 3.69 17.95
CA PRO A 75 -8.17 4.65 16.92
C PRO A 75 -6.69 4.54 16.53
N LEU A 76 -5.83 4.18 17.48
CA LEU A 76 -4.40 4.01 17.27
C LEU A 76 -4.09 2.77 16.43
N LEU A 77 -4.71 1.63 16.75
CA LEU A 77 -4.52 0.39 15.97
C LEU A 77 -5.10 0.54 14.55
N PHE A 78 -6.23 1.23 14.42
CA PHE A 78 -6.78 1.61 13.12
C PHE A 78 -5.74 2.40 12.31
N LEU A 79 -5.17 3.46 12.89
CA LEU A 79 -4.17 4.29 12.21
C LEU A 79 -2.92 3.49 11.84
N ILE A 80 -2.44 2.60 12.73
CA ILE A 80 -1.31 1.71 12.45
C ILE A 80 -1.60 0.88 11.21
N VAL A 81 -2.75 0.21 11.13
CA VAL A 81 -3.10 -0.64 9.97
C VAL A 81 -3.17 0.19 8.68
N VAL A 82 -3.81 1.36 8.73
CA VAL A 82 -3.97 2.22 7.55
C VAL A 82 -2.62 2.72 7.05
N VAL A 83 -1.79 3.28 7.93
CA VAL A 83 -0.46 3.80 7.57
C VAL A 83 0.44 2.67 7.06
N SER A 84 0.41 1.51 7.71
CA SER A 84 1.19 0.35 7.32
C SER A 84 0.77 -0.17 5.94
N GLY A 85 -0.53 -0.37 5.73
CA GLY A 85 -1.06 -0.85 4.45
C GLY A 85 -0.74 0.11 3.30
N PHE A 86 -1.01 1.39 3.51
CA PHE A 86 -0.75 2.41 2.49
C PHE A 86 0.75 2.61 2.22
N SER A 87 1.61 2.49 3.24
CA SER A 87 3.06 2.55 3.04
C SER A 87 3.58 1.43 2.13
N GLY A 88 2.95 0.25 2.16
CA GLY A 88 3.26 -0.84 1.22
C GLY A 88 3.04 -0.42 -0.23
N THR A 89 1.91 0.22 -0.54
CA THR A 89 1.60 0.75 -1.89
C THR A 89 2.59 1.82 -2.34
N ILE A 90 3.06 2.68 -1.43
CA ILE A 90 4.11 3.67 -1.75
C ILE A 90 5.42 2.96 -2.12
N VAL A 91 5.82 1.96 -1.32
CA VAL A 91 7.03 1.18 -1.57
C VAL A 91 6.92 0.41 -2.89
N ASP A 92 5.75 -0.14 -3.19
CA ASP A 92 5.45 -0.78 -4.46
C ASP A 92 5.73 0.14 -5.64
N SER A 93 5.14 1.34 -5.60
CA SER A 93 5.36 2.33 -6.64
C SER A 93 6.83 2.74 -6.77
N LEU A 94 7.55 2.86 -5.66
CA LEU A 94 8.98 3.20 -5.66
C LEU A 94 9.82 2.08 -6.29
N LEU A 95 9.57 0.83 -5.90
CA LEU A 95 10.28 -0.34 -6.43
C LEU A 95 9.95 -0.58 -7.90
N GLY A 96 8.69 -0.39 -8.28
CA GLY A 96 8.21 -0.40 -9.65
C GLY A 96 9.00 0.58 -10.52
N ALA A 97 9.04 1.86 -10.11
CA ALA A 97 9.70 2.92 -10.85
C ALA A 97 11.23 2.76 -10.93
N THR A 98 11.86 2.17 -9.92
CA THR A 98 13.33 2.12 -9.78
C THR A 98 13.96 0.83 -10.29
N PHE A 99 13.32 -0.33 -10.04
CA PHE A 99 13.88 -1.65 -10.31
C PHE A 99 13.06 -2.47 -11.32
N GLU A 100 11.73 -2.52 -11.17
CA GLU A 100 10.88 -3.36 -12.01
C GLU A 100 10.86 -2.91 -13.47
N ARG A 101 10.69 -1.59 -13.72
CA ARG A 101 10.76 -1.03 -15.07
C ARG A 101 12.09 -1.33 -15.78
N LYS A 102 13.17 -1.51 -15.01
CA LYS A 102 14.51 -1.86 -15.51
C LYS A 102 14.71 -3.37 -15.64
N LYS A 103 13.68 -4.18 -15.36
CA LYS A 103 13.67 -5.64 -15.36
C LYS A 103 14.71 -6.25 -14.42
N LEU A 104 15.06 -5.54 -13.35
CA LEU A 104 16.03 -6.02 -12.34
C LEU A 104 15.37 -7.00 -11.35
N ILE A 105 14.10 -6.75 -11.04
CA ILE A 105 13.23 -7.62 -10.23
C ILE A 105 11.87 -7.72 -10.92
N GLY A 106 11.11 -8.77 -10.64
CA GLY A 106 9.74 -8.91 -11.14
C GLY A 106 8.70 -8.56 -10.07
N ASN A 107 7.45 -8.40 -10.51
CA ASN A 107 6.27 -8.08 -9.71
C ASN A 107 6.14 -8.91 -8.41
N ASP A 108 6.47 -10.20 -8.43
CA ASP A 108 6.37 -11.05 -7.23
C ASP A 108 7.32 -10.58 -6.11
N LEU A 109 8.54 -10.16 -6.46
CA LEU A 109 9.51 -9.63 -5.50
C LEU A 109 9.14 -8.23 -5.05
N VAL A 110 8.61 -7.40 -5.97
CA VAL A 110 8.10 -6.07 -5.65
C VAL A 110 7.02 -6.21 -4.57
N ASN A 111 5.97 -7.00 -4.83
CA ASN A 111 4.91 -7.28 -3.88
C ASN A 111 5.41 -7.81 -2.52
N LEU A 112 6.36 -8.75 -2.54
CA LEU A 112 6.97 -9.30 -1.32
C LEU A 112 7.63 -8.19 -0.49
N PHE A 113 8.43 -7.32 -1.11
CA PHE A 113 9.11 -6.23 -0.43
C PHE A 113 8.14 -5.12 0.00
N SER A 114 7.13 -4.80 -0.80
CA SER A 114 6.07 -3.83 -0.48
C SER A 114 5.29 -4.25 0.77
N ILE A 115 4.83 -5.49 0.83
CA ILE A 115 4.16 -6.05 2.02
C ILE A 115 5.13 -6.07 3.20
N GLY A 116 6.37 -6.54 3.00
CA GLY A 116 7.39 -6.58 4.04
C GLY A 116 7.69 -5.20 4.64
N ALA A 117 7.74 -4.16 3.82
CA ALA A 117 7.93 -2.78 4.27
C ALA A 117 6.72 -2.27 5.08
N GLY A 118 5.50 -2.54 4.60
CA GLY A 118 4.28 -2.23 5.35
C GLY A 118 4.24 -2.91 6.72
N LEU A 119 4.66 -4.18 6.80
CA LEU A 119 4.78 -4.92 8.05
C LEU A 119 5.83 -4.32 8.99
N LEU A 120 6.99 -3.93 8.46
CA LEU A 120 8.04 -3.29 9.25
C LEU A 120 7.53 -1.97 9.85
N VAL A 121 6.84 -1.15 9.06
CA VAL A 121 6.19 0.09 9.54
C VAL A 121 5.20 -0.23 10.65
N SER A 122 4.39 -1.28 10.50
CA SER A 122 3.43 -1.68 11.52
C SER A 122 4.07 -2.05 12.84
N VAL A 123 5.12 -2.88 12.79
CA VAL A 123 5.85 -3.32 13.98
C VAL A 123 6.54 -2.13 14.66
N LEU A 124 7.18 -1.25 13.91
CA LEU A 124 7.85 -0.07 14.47
C LEU A 124 6.86 0.88 15.14
N LEU A 125 5.73 1.17 14.49
CA LEU A 125 4.70 2.02 15.08
C LEU A 125 4.11 1.39 16.34
N TYR A 126 3.79 0.10 16.31
CA TYR A 126 3.26 -0.60 17.47
C TYR A 126 4.25 -0.60 18.66
N LEU A 127 5.53 -0.89 18.41
CA LEU A 127 6.56 -0.90 19.44
C LEU A 127 6.84 0.50 20.00
N SER A 128 6.71 1.55 19.21
CA SER A 128 6.90 2.93 19.69
C SER A 128 5.82 3.39 20.69
N MET A 129 4.76 2.61 20.84
CA MET A 129 3.58 2.93 21.65
C MET A 129 3.36 1.95 22.81
N ALA A 130 4.19 0.92 22.92
CA ALA A 130 4.17 -0.08 23.99
C ALA A 130 5.13 0.32 25.12
#